data_AF-A0A967Y9A6-F1
#
_entry.id   AF-A0A967Y9A6-F1
#
_cell.length_a   1.000
_cell.length_b   1.000
_cell.length_c   1.000
_cell.angle_alpha   90.00
_cell.angle_beta   90.00
_cell.angle_gamma   90.00
#
_symmetry.space_group_name_H-M   'P 1'
#
loop_
_entity.id
_entity.type
_entity.pdbx_description
1 polymer ?
#
loop_
_entity_poly.entity_id
_entity_poly.type
_entity_poly.pdbx_seq_one_letter_code
_entity_poly.pdbx_strand_id
1 'polypeptide(L)'
;MEGDYLILDLGGNSSYNALDFFLFADHKIVISGTEPASILDSYSFVKVAAYRLLERFFSEHKSLKDFAKKIKNGSWGQSDGVSLEFIFKEVRQRDESAYNKIRHRYDQFCVSLVVNMAENRKDYQIAESMQRVLEEKCFLNVGILGTMPFDKLARRAARSFTPIIVEYPRCQPSKAIHQMLAAILLDRDLNLNRADLLQKTNLMRSDAKDQISSESMTLDGLTISEINDIYDRVPKLRQSFQKILNIIKT
;
A
#
# COMPACT_ATOMS: atom_id res chain seq x y z
N MET A 1 -21.50 -7.84 2.08
CA MET A 1 -20.46 -7.80 1.03
C MET A 1 -20.05 -9.23 0.78
N GLU A 2 -20.33 -9.75 -0.41
CA GLU A 2 -19.76 -11.02 -0.88
C GLU A 2 -18.58 -10.67 -1.78
N GLY A 3 -17.42 -11.28 -1.53
CA GLY A 3 -16.20 -11.05 -2.31
C GLY A 3 -15.03 -11.85 -1.76
N ASP A 4 -14.17 -12.34 -2.65
CA ASP A 4 -13.01 -13.18 -2.29
C ASP A 4 -11.82 -12.35 -1.72
N TYR A 5 -11.81 -11.05 -2.02
CA TYR A 5 -10.76 -10.11 -1.69
C TYR A 5 -11.35 -8.76 -1.27
N LEU A 6 -10.76 -8.16 -0.23
CA LEU A 6 -11.04 -6.80 0.20
C LEU A 6 -9.76 -5.97 0.06
N ILE A 7 -9.77 -4.97 -0.82
CA ILE A 7 -8.66 -4.03 -0.97
C ILE A 7 -8.98 -2.79 -0.14
N LEU A 8 -8.10 -2.47 0.81
CA LEU A 8 -8.21 -1.27 1.63
C LEU A 8 -7.19 -0.25 1.11
N ASP A 9 -7.67 0.80 0.45
CA ASP A 9 -6.83 1.94 0.09
C ASP A 9 -6.67 2.86 1.31
N LEU A 10 -5.48 2.82 1.88
CA LEU A 10 -5.11 3.62 3.04
C LEU A 10 -4.38 4.85 2.53
N GLY A 11 -5.01 6.03 2.67
CA GLY A 11 -4.38 7.29 2.28
C GLY A 11 -3.02 7.49 2.97
N GLY A 12 -2.20 8.41 2.48
CA GLY A 12 -0.81 8.62 2.94
C GLY A 12 -0.64 9.18 4.37
N ASN A 13 -1.67 9.13 5.23
CA ASN A 13 -1.59 9.57 6.60
C ASN A 13 -1.33 8.40 7.56
N SER A 14 -0.58 8.65 8.62
CA SER A 14 -0.32 7.69 9.70
C SER A 14 -1.38 7.77 10.81
N SER A 15 -2.65 8.01 10.47
CA SER A 15 -3.72 8.02 11.47
C SER A 15 -3.87 6.64 12.13
N TYR A 16 -4.33 6.59 13.39
CA TYR A 16 -4.49 5.31 14.09
C TYR A 16 -5.43 4.35 13.36
N ASN A 17 -6.48 4.85 12.70
CA ASN A 17 -7.38 4.02 11.91
C ASN A 17 -6.66 3.40 10.72
N ALA A 18 -5.88 4.18 9.96
CA ALA A 18 -5.11 3.66 8.84
C ALA A 18 -4.10 2.59 9.29
N LEU A 19 -3.39 2.84 10.40
CA LEU A 19 -2.46 1.87 10.97
C LEU A 19 -3.18 0.60 11.42
N ASP A 20 -4.32 0.73 12.10
CA ASP A 20 -5.06 -0.44 12.60
C ASP A 20 -5.65 -1.28 11.46
N PHE A 21 -6.13 -0.66 10.36
CA PHE A 21 -6.51 -1.39 9.14
C PHE A 21 -5.32 -2.05 8.46
N PHE A 22 -4.17 -1.35 8.38
CA PHE A 22 -2.94 -1.92 7.84
C PHE A 22 -2.46 -3.13 8.64
N LEU A 23 -2.49 -3.05 9.97
CA LEU A 23 -2.10 -4.15 10.86
C LEU A 23 -3.05 -5.34 10.75
N PHE A 24 -4.33 -5.10 10.46
CA PHE A 24 -5.36 -6.15 10.35
C PHE A 24 -5.33 -6.90 9.01
N ALA A 25 -4.81 -6.30 7.95
CA ALA A 25 -4.79 -6.91 6.62
C ALA A 25 -3.89 -8.16 6.56
N ASP A 26 -4.34 -9.21 5.87
CA ASP A 26 -3.55 -10.42 5.63
C ASP A 26 -2.29 -10.09 4.82
N HIS A 27 -2.46 -9.35 3.72
CA HIS A 27 -1.37 -8.83 2.88
C HIS A 27 -1.23 -7.32 3.09
N LYS A 28 0.00 -6.88 3.42
CA LYS A 28 0.31 -5.50 3.74
C LYS A 28 1.23 -4.94 2.68
N ILE A 29 0.73 -4.03 1.85
CA ILE A 29 1.51 -3.45 0.74
C ILE A 29 1.82 -1.99 1.06
N VAL A 30 3.09 -1.61 0.96
CA VAL A 30 3.55 -0.22 1.09
C VAL A 30 4.13 0.22 -0.25
N ILE A 31 3.56 1.32 -0.77
CA ILE A 31 3.99 1.92 -2.03
C ILE A 31 4.86 3.13 -1.70
N SER A 32 6.08 3.16 -2.23
CA SER A 32 7.01 4.27 -2.08
C SER A 32 7.41 4.80 -3.44
N GLY A 33 7.50 6.12 -3.62
CA GLY A 33 8.13 6.74 -4.78
C GLY A 33 9.65 6.57 -4.76
N THR A 34 10.33 7.08 -5.78
CA THR A 34 11.80 7.11 -5.85
C THR A 34 12.39 8.35 -5.18
N GLU A 35 11.55 9.33 -4.83
CA GLU A 35 11.96 10.57 -4.19
C GLU A 35 12.31 10.34 -2.71
N PRO A 36 13.39 10.97 -2.19
CA PRO A 36 13.83 10.79 -0.80
C PRO A 36 12.74 11.02 0.26
N ALA A 37 11.84 11.99 0.03
CA ALA A 37 10.73 12.24 0.93
C ALA A 37 9.75 11.06 0.98
N SER A 38 9.39 10.49 -0.18
CA SER A 38 8.47 9.35 -0.24
C SER A 38 9.07 8.09 0.39
N ILE A 39 10.37 7.88 0.23
CA ILE A 39 11.12 6.79 0.88
C ILE A 39 11.09 6.96 2.40
N LEU A 40 11.39 8.17 2.90
CA LEU A 40 11.38 8.48 4.32
C LEU A 40 9.98 8.33 4.94
N ASP A 41 8.95 8.80 4.24
CA ASP A 41 7.55 8.67 4.68
C ASP A 41 7.14 7.20 4.76
N SER A 42 7.49 6.40 3.75
CA SER A 42 7.17 4.97 3.72
C SER A 42 7.91 4.19 4.81
N TYR A 43 9.19 4.51 5.03
CA TYR A 43 9.95 3.97 6.16
C TYR A 43 9.29 4.33 7.50
N SER A 44 8.95 5.61 7.67
CA SER A 44 8.34 6.12 8.90
C SER A 44 6.98 5.47 9.17
N PHE A 45 6.16 5.27 8.13
CA PHE A 45 4.88 4.57 8.23
C PHE A 45 5.06 3.14 8.74
N VAL A 46 5.93 2.34 8.12
CA VAL A 46 6.18 0.95 8.54
C VAL A 46 6.72 0.91 9.96
N LYS A 47 7.63 1.83 10.30
CA LYS A 47 8.16 1.97 11.65
C LYS A 47 7.00 2.19 12.64
N VAL A 48 6.17 3.21 12.40
CA VAL A 48 4.99 3.56 13.21
C VAL A 48 3.99 2.40 13.32
N ALA A 49 3.77 1.64 12.25
CA ALA A 49 2.93 0.44 12.27
C ALA A 49 3.50 -0.63 13.23
N ALA A 50 4.81 -0.90 13.18
CA ALA A 50 5.47 -1.82 14.09
C ALA A 50 5.35 -1.38 15.57
N TYR A 51 5.50 -0.07 15.85
CA TYR A 51 5.24 0.45 17.20
C TYR A 51 3.79 0.25 17.63
N ARG A 52 2.84 0.51 16.74
CA ARG A 52 1.42 0.37 17.03
C ARG A 52 1.08 -1.09 17.37
N LEU A 53 1.68 -2.05 16.66
CA LEU A 53 1.57 -3.48 16.98
C LEU A 53 2.04 -3.77 18.42
N LEU A 54 3.23 -3.29 18.79
CA LEU A 54 3.79 -3.46 20.15
C LEU A 54 2.93 -2.79 21.22
N GLU A 55 2.52 -1.54 20.99
CA GLU A 55 1.69 -0.77 21.92
C GLU A 55 0.38 -1.51 22.23
N ARG A 56 -0.30 -1.99 21.18
CA ARG A 56 -1.53 -2.78 21.33
C ARG A 56 -1.26 -4.07 22.08
N PHE A 57 -0.23 -4.80 21.69
CA PHE A 57 0.15 -6.04 22.36
C PHE A 57 0.38 -5.82 23.86
N PHE A 58 1.16 -4.80 24.25
CA PHE A 58 1.41 -4.52 25.67
C PHE A 58 0.17 -4.02 26.41
N SER A 59 -0.73 -3.29 25.74
CA SER A 59 -1.99 -2.85 26.35
C SER A 59 -2.92 -4.01 26.73
N GLU A 60 -2.84 -5.12 25.97
CA GLU A 60 -3.62 -6.34 26.19
C GLU A 60 -3.04 -7.22 27.32
N HIS A 61 -1.79 -7.01 27.73
CA HIS A 61 -1.07 -7.88 28.66
C HIS A 61 -0.67 -7.13 29.94
N LYS A 62 -1.52 -7.23 30.98
CA LYS A 62 -1.31 -6.55 32.28
C LYS A 62 0.04 -6.88 32.93
N SER A 63 0.53 -8.11 32.78
CA SER A 63 1.85 -8.60 33.25
C SER A 63 3.02 -7.77 32.70
N LEU A 64 2.85 -7.12 31.54
CA LEU A 64 3.88 -6.37 30.85
C LEU A 64 3.77 -4.85 31.03
N LYS A 65 2.81 -4.35 31.84
CA LYS A 65 2.50 -2.92 31.96
C LYS A 65 3.72 -2.06 32.35
N ASP A 66 4.54 -2.54 33.28
CA ASP A 66 5.72 -1.80 33.73
C ASP A 66 6.83 -1.81 32.67
N PHE A 67 6.94 -2.88 31.89
CA PHE A 67 7.85 -2.93 30.75
C PHE A 67 7.41 -1.98 29.63
N ALA A 68 6.12 -1.97 29.32
CA ALA A 68 5.53 -1.07 28.33
C ALA A 68 5.80 0.40 28.65
N LYS A 69 5.70 0.80 29.93
CA LYS A 69 6.07 2.14 30.38
C LYS A 69 7.55 2.44 30.17
N LYS A 70 8.44 1.48 30.43
CA LYS A 70 9.88 1.63 30.19
C LYS A 70 10.17 1.84 28.70
N ILE A 71 9.53 1.08 27.82
CA ILE A 71 9.65 1.22 26.36
C ILE A 71 9.10 2.56 25.88
N LYS A 72 7.97 3.02 26.43
CA LYS A 72 7.35 4.29 26.03
C LYS A 72 8.17 5.50 26.49
N ASN A 73 8.80 5.42 27.67
CA ASN A 73 9.57 6.51 28.26
C ASN A 73 11.04 6.54 27.79
N GLY A 74 11.63 5.39 27.49
CA GLY A 74 12.93 5.31 26.84
C GLY A 74 12.70 5.32 25.33
N SER A 75 12.67 6.51 24.73
CA SER A 75 12.36 6.78 23.32
C SER A 75 12.75 5.62 22.39
N TRP A 76 11.82 4.68 22.19
CA TRP A 76 12.07 3.53 21.35
C TRP A 76 12.45 4.02 19.96
N GLY A 77 13.61 3.61 19.45
CA GLY A 77 14.13 4.04 18.16
C GLY A 77 14.77 5.44 18.12
N GLN A 78 15.07 6.07 19.26
CA GLN A 78 16.00 7.21 19.37
C GLN A 78 17.19 6.95 20.31
N SER A 79 17.34 5.75 20.88
CA SER A 79 18.44 5.38 21.78
C SER A 79 19.02 4.02 21.42
N ASP A 80 20.34 3.89 21.46
CA ASP A 80 21.16 2.70 21.13
C ASP A 80 20.95 1.47 22.05
N GLY A 81 19.74 1.22 22.58
CA GLY A 81 19.57 0.26 23.69
C GLY A 81 18.45 -0.77 23.58
N VAL A 82 17.43 -0.57 22.73
CA VAL A 82 16.24 -1.44 22.76
C VAL A 82 16.00 -2.07 21.39
N SER A 83 16.55 -3.27 21.20
CA SER A 83 16.30 -4.11 20.02
C SER A 83 15.05 -4.97 20.20
N LEU A 84 14.49 -5.50 19.11
CA LEU A 84 13.39 -6.48 19.21
C LEU A 84 13.81 -7.72 20.00
N GLU A 85 15.07 -8.16 19.87
CA GLU A 85 15.61 -9.27 20.64
C GLU A 85 15.58 -8.98 22.15
N PHE A 86 15.90 -7.75 22.54
CA PHE A 86 15.77 -7.32 23.93
C PHE A 86 14.31 -7.32 24.40
N ILE A 87 13.36 -6.83 23.59
CA ILE A 87 11.93 -6.98 23.90
C ILE A 87 11.58 -8.43 24.15
N PHE A 88 11.90 -9.29 23.18
CA PHE A 88 11.49 -10.68 23.20
C PHE A 88 12.04 -11.41 24.43
N LYS A 89 13.31 -11.16 24.76
CA LYS A 89 13.92 -11.67 25.99
C LYS A 89 13.19 -11.19 27.25
N GLU A 90 12.92 -9.88 27.37
CA GLU A 90 12.22 -9.31 28.54
C GLU A 90 10.77 -9.80 28.66
N VAL A 91 10.05 -9.91 27.54
CA VAL A 91 8.69 -10.44 27.51
C VAL A 91 8.68 -11.90 27.95
N ARG A 92 9.60 -12.71 27.42
CA ARG A 92 9.73 -14.14 27.75
C ARG A 92 9.99 -14.37 29.24
N GLN A 93 10.90 -13.59 29.83
CA GLN A 93 11.22 -13.69 31.25
C GLN A 93 10.05 -13.33 32.17
N ARG A 94 9.16 -12.44 31.74
CA ARG A 94 8.01 -11.99 32.53
C ARG A 94 6.77 -12.83 32.30
N ASP A 95 6.56 -13.28 31.06
CA ASP A 95 5.35 -13.96 30.61
C ASP A 95 5.64 -14.79 29.33
N GLU A 96 5.92 -16.09 29.52
CA GLU A 96 6.19 -17.02 28.41
C GLU A 96 4.99 -17.15 27.45
N SER A 97 3.75 -17.08 27.96
CA SER A 97 2.57 -17.14 27.09
C SER A 97 2.47 -15.90 26.21
N ALA A 98 2.74 -14.71 26.76
CA ALA A 98 2.78 -13.48 25.99
C ALA A 98 3.91 -13.50 24.95
N TYR A 99 5.08 -14.06 25.29
CA TYR A 99 6.19 -14.22 24.34
C TYR A 99 5.76 -15.03 23.09
N ASN A 100 5.12 -16.17 23.28
CA ASN A 100 4.65 -16.98 22.15
C ASN A 100 3.65 -16.22 21.28
N LYS A 101 2.76 -15.42 21.89
CA LYS A 101 1.78 -14.60 21.17
C LYS A 101 2.41 -13.46 20.38
N ILE A 102 3.32 -12.70 20.98
CA ILE A 102 3.97 -11.57 20.30
C ILE A 102 4.87 -12.07 19.17
N ARG A 103 5.57 -13.20 19.38
CA ARG A 103 6.40 -13.81 18.36
C ARG A 103 5.58 -14.22 17.15
N HIS A 104 4.47 -14.92 17.38
CA HIS A 104 3.55 -15.30 16.31
C HIS A 104 3.01 -14.09 15.54
N ARG A 105 2.61 -13.01 16.23
CA ARG A 105 2.15 -11.77 15.58
C ARG A 105 3.24 -11.12 14.72
N TYR A 106 4.50 -11.13 15.16
CA TYR A 106 5.63 -10.61 14.40
C TYR A 106 5.98 -11.49 13.19
N ASP A 107 5.94 -12.81 13.35
CA ASP A 107 6.21 -13.75 12.26
C ASP A 107 5.13 -13.63 11.15
N GLN A 108 3.91 -13.24 11.50
CA GLN A 108 2.82 -12.91 10.56
C GLN A 108 2.87 -11.48 10.00
N PHE A 109 3.75 -10.62 10.54
CA PHE A 109 3.87 -9.23 10.11
C PHE A 109 4.80 -9.10 8.90
N CYS A 110 4.32 -9.62 7.77
CA CYS A 110 4.99 -9.52 6.48
C CYS A 110 4.54 -8.24 5.76
N VAL A 111 5.51 -7.41 5.36
CA VAL A 111 5.27 -6.19 4.57
C VAL A 111 5.83 -6.39 3.17
N SER A 112 5.05 -6.07 2.16
CA SER A 112 5.44 -6.08 0.75
C SER A 112 5.68 -4.66 0.24
N LEU A 113 6.87 -4.39 -0.27
CA LEU A 113 7.24 -3.10 -0.84
C LEU A 113 6.97 -3.06 -2.35
N VAL A 114 6.42 -1.94 -2.80
CA VAL A 114 6.34 -1.56 -4.21
C VAL A 114 7.03 -0.22 -4.39
N VAL A 115 8.07 -0.15 -5.22
CA VAL A 115 8.68 1.13 -5.61
C VAL A 115 8.02 1.65 -6.87
N ASN A 116 7.34 2.78 -6.75
CA ASN A 116 6.61 3.45 -7.81
C ASN A 116 7.47 4.47 -8.55
N MET A 117 7.12 4.72 -9.81
CA MET A 117 7.79 5.67 -10.69
C MET A 117 9.29 5.42 -10.86
N ALA A 118 9.70 4.15 -10.93
CA ALA A 118 11.09 3.78 -11.22
C ALA A 118 11.46 4.09 -12.68
N GLU A 119 12.53 4.84 -12.91
CA GLU A 119 12.99 5.24 -14.24
C GLU A 119 14.28 4.52 -14.66
N ASN A 120 15.17 4.27 -13.71
CA ASN A 120 16.51 3.78 -13.99
C ASN A 120 16.94 2.68 -13.02
N ARG A 121 18.03 1.96 -13.33
CA ARG A 121 18.54 0.84 -12.49
C ARG A 121 18.78 1.22 -11.03
N LYS A 122 19.17 2.46 -10.72
CA LYS A 122 19.39 2.91 -9.34
C LYS A 122 18.07 2.97 -8.58
N ASP A 123 16.99 3.34 -9.24
CA ASP A 123 15.66 3.38 -8.63
C ASP A 123 15.19 1.98 -8.22
N TYR A 124 15.50 0.95 -9.01
CA TYR A 124 15.23 -0.44 -8.63
C TYR A 124 16.04 -0.86 -7.39
N GLN A 125 17.26 -0.33 -7.21
CA GLN A 125 18.10 -0.60 -6.03
C GLN A 125 17.59 0.09 -4.74
N ILE A 126 16.70 1.07 -4.87
CA ILE A 126 16.04 1.70 -3.71
C ILE A 126 15.19 0.68 -2.97
N ALA A 127 14.50 -0.22 -3.69
CA ALA A 127 13.68 -1.28 -3.09
C ALA A 127 14.51 -2.15 -2.14
N GLU A 128 15.67 -2.63 -2.60
CA GLU A 128 16.59 -3.47 -1.81
C GLU A 128 17.19 -2.70 -0.62
N SER A 129 17.51 -1.42 -0.82
CA SER A 129 18.08 -0.59 0.24
C SER A 129 17.06 -0.30 1.33
N MET A 130 15.81 0.00 0.94
CA MET A 130 14.70 0.23 1.85
C MET A 130 14.30 -1.06 2.60
N GLN A 131 14.27 -2.19 1.90
CA GLN A 131 14.07 -3.52 2.50
C GLN A 131 15.09 -3.76 3.63
N ARG A 132 16.39 -3.64 3.32
CA ARG A 132 17.48 -3.84 4.31
C ARG A 132 17.31 -2.95 5.55
N VAL A 133 17.03 -1.67 5.35
CA VAL A 133 16.85 -0.72 6.47
C VAL A 133 15.61 -1.05 7.31
N LEU A 134 14.50 -1.43 6.67
CA LEU A 134 13.29 -1.82 7.39
C LEU A 134 13.46 -3.13 8.17
N GLU A 135 14.12 -4.13 7.58
CA GLU A 135 14.47 -5.37 8.27
C GLU A 135 15.38 -5.09 9.47
N GLU A 136 16.42 -4.26 9.29
CA GLU A 136 17.38 -3.94 10.36
C GLU A 136 16.75 -3.11 11.49
N LYS A 137 15.92 -2.11 11.16
CA LYS A 137 15.41 -1.13 12.15
C LYS A 137 14.03 -1.45 12.69
N CYS A 138 13.17 -2.10 11.91
CA CYS A 138 11.81 -2.44 12.31
C CYS A 138 11.68 -3.91 12.71
N PHE A 139 12.67 -4.76 12.38
CA PHE A 139 12.71 -6.17 12.71
C PHE A 139 11.50 -6.94 12.15
N LEU A 140 11.16 -6.63 10.90
CA LEU A 140 10.02 -7.19 10.18
C LEU A 140 10.50 -8.03 9.02
N ASN A 141 9.68 -8.99 8.58
CA ASN A 141 9.88 -9.61 7.28
C ASN A 141 9.39 -8.66 6.20
N VAL A 142 10.29 -8.19 5.34
CA VAL A 142 9.98 -7.25 4.28
C VAL A 142 10.30 -7.90 2.94
N GLY A 143 9.27 -8.13 2.12
CA GLY A 143 9.43 -8.59 0.74
C GLY A 143 9.39 -7.43 -0.25
N ILE A 144 9.98 -7.62 -1.41
CA ILE A 144 9.79 -6.72 -2.56
C ILE A 144 8.76 -7.38 -3.49
N LEU A 145 7.56 -6.79 -3.56
CA LEU A 145 6.50 -7.29 -4.44
C LEU A 145 6.74 -6.89 -5.89
N GLY A 146 7.30 -5.70 -6.12
CA GLY A 146 7.62 -5.26 -7.46
C GLY A 146 8.04 -3.81 -7.56
N THR A 147 8.23 -3.37 -8.79
CA THR A 147 8.54 -1.98 -9.14
C THR A 147 7.61 -1.54 -10.26
N MET A 148 7.05 -0.34 -10.12
CA MET A 148 6.18 0.26 -11.11
C MET A 148 7.00 1.27 -11.92
N PRO A 149 7.23 1.01 -13.21
CA PRO A 149 8.05 1.89 -14.04
C PRO A 149 7.33 3.22 -14.28
N PHE A 150 8.09 4.31 -14.34
CA PHE A 150 7.56 5.58 -14.80
C PHE A 150 7.08 5.46 -16.26
N ASP A 151 5.84 5.87 -16.50
CA ASP A 151 5.27 5.92 -17.84
C ASP A 151 4.31 7.13 -17.96
N LYS A 152 4.48 7.92 -19.01
CA LYS A 152 3.59 9.06 -19.30
C LYS A 152 2.15 8.60 -19.56
N LEU A 153 1.95 7.36 -20.00
CA LEU A 153 0.63 6.77 -20.21
C LEU A 153 -0.15 6.63 -18.90
N ALA A 154 0.51 6.42 -17.75
CA ALA A 154 -0.17 6.37 -16.45
C ALA A 154 -0.81 7.72 -16.12
N ARG A 155 -0.08 8.81 -16.34
CA ARG A 155 -0.62 10.18 -16.17
C ARG A 155 -1.75 10.47 -17.16
N ARG A 156 -1.64 9.98 -18.40
CA ARG A 156 -2.68 10.15 -19.42
C ARG A 156 -3.97 9.42 -19.03
N ALA A 157 -3.86 8.16 -18.60
CA ALA A 157 -4.97 7.33 -18.13
C ALA A 157 -5.65 7.96 -16.91
N ALA A 158 -4.86 8.44 -15.93
CA ALA A 158 -5.39 9.15 -14.77
C ALA A 158 -6.16 10.42 -15.16
N ARG A 159 -5.65 11.21 -16.12
CA ARG A 159 -6.34 12.41 -16.63
C ARG A 159 -7.61 12.10 -17.41
N SER A 160 -7.71 10.93 -18.03
CA SER A 160 -8.93 10.47 -18.69
C SER A 160 -9.89 9.75 -17.74
N PHE A 161 -9.58 9.69 -16.44
CA PHE A 161 -10.33 8.94 -15.43
C PHE A 161 -10.54 7.47 -15.85
N THR A 162 -9.56 6.88 -16.52
CA THR A 162 -9.61 5.49 -16.98
C THR A 162 -8.45 4.73 -16.36
N PRO A 163 -8.67 3.59 -15.67
CA PRO A 163 -7.58 2.78 -15.14
C PRO A 163 -6.61 2.39 -16.25
N ILE A 164 -5.30 2.49 -15.97
CA ILE A 164 -4.26 2.21 -16.96
C ILE A 164 -4.34 0.79 -17.54
N ILE A 165 -4.78 -0.19 -16.74
CA ILE A 165 -4.95 -1.58 -17.18
C ILE A 165 -6.09 -1.74 -18.21
N VAL A 166 -7.06 -0.84 -18.22
CA VAL A 166 -8.17 -0.81 -19.18
C VAL A 166 -7.76 -0.06 -20.44
N GLU A 167 -7.24 1.17 -20.27
CA GLU A 167 -6.91 2.07 -21.38
C GLU A 167 -5.65 1.64 -22.15
N TYR A 168 -4.59 1.23 -21.43
CA TYR A 168 -3.30 0.84 -21.99
C TYR A 168 -2.86 -0.55 -21.47
N PRO A 169 -3.55 -1.64 -21.84
CA PRO A 169 -3.33 -2.97 -21.25
C PRO A 169 -1.95 -3.59 -21.54
N ARG A 170 -1.23 -3.08 -22.54
CA ARG A 170 0.06 -3.62 -23.01
C ARG A 170 1.28 -2.77 -22.60
N CYS A 171 1.08 -1.63 -21.93
CA CYS A 171 2.19 -0.80 -21.45
C CYS A 171 2.91 -1.44 -20.26
N GLN A 172 4.08 -0.90 -19.89
CA GLN A 172 4.90 -1.47 -18.83
C GLN A 172 4.24 -1.41 -17.45
N PRO A 173 3.58 -0.32 -17.02
CA PRO A 173 2.83 -0.30 -15.76
C PRO A 173 1.74 -1.36 -15.68
N SER A 174 0.96 -1.57 -16.75
CA SER A 174 -0.09 -2.61 -16.78
C SER A 174 0.49 -4.01 -16.65
N LYS A 175 1.64 -4.27 -17.28
CA LYS A 175 2.36 -5.55 -17.12
C LYS A 175 2.86 -5.74 -15.68
N ALA A 176 3.43 -4.69 -15.07
CA ALA A 176 3.91 -4.73 -13.70
C ALA A 176 2.76 -5.01 -12.70
N ILE A 177 1.60 -4.37 -12.88
CA ILE A 177 0.40 -4.63 -12.07
C ILE A 177 -0.02 -6.11 -12.19
N HIS A 178 -0.09 -6.67 -13.40
CA HIS A 178 -0.44 -8.08 -13.59
C HIS A 178 0.58 -9.04 -12.98
N GLN A 179 1.88 -8.71 -13.02
CA GLN A 179 2.92 -9.51 -12.39
C GLN A 179 2.80 -9.52 -10.87
N MET A 180 2.56 -8.36 -10.26
CA MET A 180 2.33 -8.25 -8.82
C MET A 180 1.06 -8.98 -8.39
N LEU A 181 -0.03 -8.85 -9.18
CA LEU A 181 -1.26 -9.60 -8.94
C LEU A 181 -1.02 -11.12 -8.98
N ALA A 182 -0.29 -11.60 -9.99
CA ALA A 182 0.06 -13.02 -10.08
C ALA A 182 0.87 -13.49 -8.86
N ALA A 183 1.82 -12.68 -8.38
CA ALA A 183 2.61 -12.99 -7.19
C ALA A 183 1.72 -13.11 -5.94
N ILE A 184 0.79 -12.16 -5.73
CA ILE A 184 -0.16 -12.20 -4.60
C ILE A 184 -1.06 -13.44 -4.67
N LEU A 185 -1.55 -13.78 -5.86
CA LEU A 185 -2.45 -14.93 -6.03
C LEU A 185 -1.74 -16.27 -5.82
N LEU A 186 -0.50 -16.41 -6.31
CA LEU A 186 0.30 -17.62 -6.15
C LEU A 186 0.76 -17.85 -4.71
N ASP A 187 1.01 -16.79 -3.94
CA ASP A 187 1.31 -16.87 -2.52
C ASP A 187 0.13 -17.46 -1.72
N ARG A 188 -1.11 -17.20 -2.16
CA ARG A 188 -2.34 -17.64 -1.49
C ARG A 188 -2.81 -19.03 -1.92
N ASP A 189 -2.63 -19.41 -3.19
CA ASP A 189 -3.08 -20.69 -3.73
C ASP A 189 -2.02 -21.30 -4.66
N LEU A 190 -1.29 -22.28 -4.12
CA LEU A 190 -0.24 -23.02 -4.82
C LEU A 190 -0.76 -23.81 -6.04
N ASN A 191 -2.08 -23.95 -6.21
CA ASN A 191 -2.70 -24.68 -7.33
C ASN A 191 -3.07 -23.79 -8.52
N LEU A 192 -2.95 -22.46 -8.42
CA LEU A 192 -3.26 -21.54 -9.53
C LEU A 192 -2.19 -21.62 -10.62
N ASN A 193 -2.59 -21.95 -11.85
CA ASN A 193 -1.68 -21.96 -12.99
C ASN A 193 -1.77 -20.65 -13.81
N ARG A 194 -0.79 -20.44 -14.70
CA ARG A 194 -0.68 -19.23 -15.54
C ARG A 194 -1.87 -19.02 -16.47
N ALA A 195 -2.51 -20.08 -16.95
CA ALA A 195 -3.64 -19.97 -17.87
C ALA A 195 -4.89 -19.44 -17.14
N ASP A 196 -5.15 -19.95 -15.94
CA ASP A 196 -6.28 -19.53 -15.10
C ASP A 196 -6.16 -18.06 -14.70
N LEU A 197 -4.94 -17.61 -14.36
CA LEU A 197 -4.65 -16.21 -14.03
C LEU A 197 -4.94 -15.27 -15.20
N LEU A 198 -4.49 -15.64 -16.42
CA LEU A 198 -4.71 -14.84 -17.62
C LEU A 198 -6.19 -14.76 -17.99
N GLN A 199 -6.94 -15.85 -17.83
CA GLN A 199 -8.37 -15.87 -18.09
C GLN A 199 -9.13 -14.97 -17.10
N LYS A 200 -8.88 -15.13 -15.78
CA LYS A 200 -9.50 -14.28 -14.74
C LYS A 200 -9.20 -12.80 -14.95
N THR A 201 -7.94 -12.47 -15.23
CA THR A 201 -7.51 -11.08 -15.48
C THR A 201 -8.20 -10.48 -16.70
N ASN A 202 -8.37 -11.25 -17.78
CA ASN A 202 -9.07 -10.78 -18.98
C ASN A 202 -10.56 -10.54 -18.73
N LEU A 203 -11.21 -11.42 -17.96
CA LEU A 203 -12.61 -11.28 -17.59
C LEU A 203 -12.82 -10.02 -16.73
N MET A 204 -12.06 -9.89 -15.64
CA MET A 204 -12.10 -8.71 -14.76
C MET A 204 -11.87 -7.41 -15.52
N ARG A 205 -10.95 -7.41 -16.50
CA ARG A 205 -10.70 -6.25 -17.34
C ARG A 205 -11.86 -5.94 -18.29
N SER A 206 -12.53 -6.94 -18.84
CA SER A 206 -13.72 -6.75 -19.69
C SER A 206 -14.85 -6.17 -18.86
N ASP A 207 -15.14 -6.79 -17.71
CA ASP A 207 -16.21 -6.36 -16.81
C ASP A 207 -15.97 -4.93 -16.30
N ALA A 208 -14.73 -4.61 -15.90
CA ALA A 208 -14.37 -3.26 -15.50
C ALA A 208 -14.54 -2.26 -16.66
N LYS A 209 -14.18 -2.64 -17.89
CA LYS A 209 -14.35 -1.77 -19.07
C LYS A 209 -15.84 -1.51 -19.34
N ASP A 210 -16.67 -2.54 -19.23
CA ASP A 210 -18.11 -2.44 -19.45
C ASP A 210 -18.76 -1.58 -18.35
N GLN A 211 -18.38 -1.77 -17.08
CA GLN A 211 -18.82 -0.94 -15.95
C GLN A 211 -18.39 0.53 -16.07
N ILE A 212 -17.13 0.80 -16.45
CA ILE A 212 -16.64 2.17 -16.70
C ILE A 212 -17.40 2.82 -17.87
N SER A 213 -17.78 2.02 -18.88
CA SER A 213 -18.56 2.54 -20.01
C SER A 213 -20.03 2.83 -19.65
N SER A 214 -20.58 2.15 -18.64
CA SER A 214 -21.94 2.37 -18.14
C SER A 214 -22.04 3.42 -17.03
N GLU A 215 -21.00 3.58 -16.22
CA GLU A 215 -20.93 4.52 -15.10
C GLU A 215 -19.72 5.44 -15.28
N SER A 216 -19.97 6.71 -15.62
CA SER A 216 -18.90 7.72 -15.73
C SER A 216 -18.41 8.14 -14.33
N MET A 217 -17.68 7.29 -13.63
CA MET A 217 -17.12 7.63 -12.32
C MET A 217 -15.96 8.62 -12.46
N THR A 218 -16.03 9.72 -11.72
CA THR A 218 -14.85 10.54 -11.36
C THR A 218 -14.55 10.40 -9.87
N LEU A 219 -13.35 10.83 -9.46
CA LEU A 219 -12.71 10.61 -8.16
C LEU A 219 -13.54 10.98 -6.91
N ASP A 220 -14.64 11.72 -7.06
CA ASP A 220 -15.52 12.15 -5.95
C ASP A 220 -16.97 11.62 -6.06
N GLY A 221 -17.21 10.61 -6.91
CA GLY A 221 -18.56 10.02 -7.07
C GLY A 221 -19.54 10.89 -7.86
N LEU A 222 -19.07 11.98 -8.49
CA LEU A 222 -19.87 12.84 -9.36
C LEU A 222 -19.84 12.31 -10.79
N THR A 223 -21.02 12.26 -11.41
CA THR A 223 -21.20 11.97 -12.83
C THR A 223 -20.66 13.11 -13.70
N ILE A 224 -20.33 12.83 -14.96
CA ILE A 224 -19.92 13.86 -15.94
C ILE A 224 -21.00 14.93 -16.07
N SER A 225 -22.29 14.56 -15.95
CA SER A 225 -23.41 15.50 -15.97
C SER A 225 -23.38 16.46 -14.78
N GLU A 226 -23.11 15.97 -13.57
CA GLU A 226 -23.04 16.80 -12.36
C GLU A 226 -21.83 17.74 -12.38
N ILE A 227 -20.70 17.29 -12.94
CA ILE A 227 -19.53 18.15 -13.16
C ILE A 227 -19.87 19.26 -14.17
N ASN A 228 -20.60 18.96 -15.23
CA ASN A 228 -21.05 19.95 -16.22
C ASN A 228 -22.08 20.94 -15.63
N ASP A 229 -22.99 20.46 -14.78
CA ASP A 229 -23.97 21.30 -14.08
C ASP A 229 -23.30 22.26 -13.07
N ILE A 230 -22.26 21.80 -12.37
CA ILE A 230 -21.43 22.62 -11.48
C ILE A 230 -20.61 23.62 -12.32
N TYR A 231 -20.07 23.19 -13.47
CA TYR A 231 -19.32 24.02 -14.41
C TYR A 231 -20.15 25.19 -14.97
N ASP A 232 -21.40 24.94 -15.37
CA ASP A 232 -22.28 25.97 -15.94
C ASP A 232 -22.71 27.03 -14.91
N ARG A 233 -22.58 26.75 -13.61
CA ARG A 233 -22.93 27.66 -12.51
C ARG A 233 -21.76 28.52 -12.02
N VAL A 234 -20.52 28.29 -12.46
CA VAL A 234 -19.33 29.01 -11.98
C VAL A 234 -18.72 29.90 -13.09
N PRO A 235 -18.89 31.23 -13.04
CA PRO A 235 -18.41 32.10 -14.10
C PRO A 235 -16.88 32.31 -13.99
N LYS A 236 -16.17 31.82 -15.03
CA LYS A 236 -14.75 32.03 -15.39
C LYS A 236 -13.74 31.00 -14.84
N LEU A 237 -13.57 29.89 -15.56
CA LEU A 237 -12.39 29.03 -15.50
C LEU A 237 -11.43 29.29 -16.68
N ARG A 238 -10.12 29.19 -16.44
CA ARG A 238 -9.05 29.48 -17.42
C ARG A 238 -9.10 28.52 -18.62
N GLN A 239 -8.88 29.07 -19.83
CA GLN A 239 -8.86 28.34 -21.12
C GLN A 239 -7.97 27.09 -21.15
N SER A 240 -6.89 27.05 -20.36
CA SER A 240 -6.01 25.89 -20.27
C SER A 240 -6.69 24.66 -19.66
N PHE A 241 -7.65 24.85 -18.75
CA PHE A 241 -8.45 23.76 -18.17
C PHE A 241 -9.54 23.26 -19.14
N GLN A 242 -10.10 24.15 -19.97
CA GLN A 242 -11.11 23.78 -20.98
C GLN A 242 -10.56 22.81 -22.04
N LYS A 243 -9.28 22.97 -22.42
CA LYS A 243 -8.60 22.08 -23.38
C LYS A 243 -8.30 20.68 -22.83
N ILE A 244 -8.21 20.54 -21.50
CA ILE A 244 -7.88 19.25 -20.86
C ILE A 244 -9.12 18.35 -20.78
N LEU A 245 -10.33 18.92 -20.73
CA LEU A 245 -11.60 18.21 -20.61
C LEU A 245 -12.25 17.84 -21.95
N ASN A 246 -11.57 18.06 -23.07
CA ASN A 246 -12.05 17.74 -24.42
C ASN A 246 -13.41 18.38 -24.82
N ILE A 247 -13.70 19.57 -24.29
CA ILE A 247 -14.86 20.36 -24.71
C ILE A 247 -14.51 21.11 -26.00
N ILE A 248 -14.72 20.47 -27.15
CA ILE A 248 -14.88 21.18 -28.43
C ILE A 248 -16.39 21.33 -28.63
N LYS A 249 -16.90 22.56 -28.48
CA LYS A 249 -18.19 22.92 -29.06
C LYS A 249 -18.04 22.93 -30.58
N THR A 250 -18.92 22.21 -31.27
CA THR A 250 -19.20 22.50 -32.68
C THR A 250 -19.82 23.88 -32.80
#